data_AF-A0A381QSI3-F1
#
_entry.id   AF-A0A381QSI3-F1
#
_cell.length_a   1.000
_cell.length_b   1.000
_cell.length_c   1.000
_cell.angle_alpha   90.00
_cell.angle_beta   90.00
_cell.angle_gamma   90.00
#
_symmetry.space_group_name_H-M   'P 1'
#
loop_
_entity.id
_entity.type
_entity.pdbx_description
1 polymer ?
#
loop_
_entity_poly.entity_id
_entity_poly.type
_entity_poly.pdbx_seq_one_letter_code
_entity_poly.pdbx_strand_id
1 'polypeptide(L)'
;MLIEPAGKVNKGFGHHHILINQTSWPLGSVIPMSDSTLHFGLGQTDTSLELDPGNYIISLQFADGVHASYGENMSSSIKIKVE
;
A
#
# COMPACT_ATOMS: atom_id res chain seq x y z
N MET A 1 -10.66 6.84 6.87
CA MET A 1 -10.81 6.99 5.41
C MET A 1 -11.75 5.90 4.91
N LEU A 2 -12.38 6.11 3.75
CA LEU A 2 -13.17 5.10 3.03
C LEU A 2 -12.40 4.63 1.80
N ILE A 3 -12.65 3.40 1.34
CA ILE A 3 -11.97 2.83 0.17
C ILE A 3 -12.70 3.25 -1.12
N GLU A 4 -11.96 3.68 -2.12
CA GLU A 4 -12.44 3.93 -3.49
C GLU A 4 -11.36 3.53 -4.52
N PRO A 5 -11.72 3.27 -5.78
CA PRO A 5 -10.74 3.09 -6.85
C PRO A 5 -9.88 4.35 -7.09
N ALA A 6 -8.67 4.13 -7.60
CA ALA A 6 -7.79 5.17 -8.09
C ALA A 6 -8.47 6.01 -9.20
N GLY A 7 -8.02 7.25 -9.33
CA GLY A 7 -8.53 8.24 -10.27
C GLY A 7 -8.75 9.58 -9.58
N LYS A 8 -10.02 9.98 -9.44
CA LYS A 8 -10.37 11.26 -8.84
C LYS A 8 -9.98 11.29 -7.37
N VAL A 9 -9.34 12.37 -6.93
CA VAL A 9 -9.06 12.60 -5.50
C VAL A 9 -10.31 13.10 -4.80
N ASN A 10 -10.91 12.26 -3.94
CA ASN A 10 -12.01 12.67 -3.07
C ASN A 10 -11.57 12.77 -1.61
N LYS A 11 -11.97 13.84 -0.93
CA LYS A 11 -11.61 14.06 0.48
C LYS A 11 -12.15 12.92 1.34
N GLY A 12 -11.26 12.25 2.08
CA GLY A 12 -11.63 11.18 3.01
C GLY A 12 -11.61 9.78 2.39
N PHE A 13 -11.22 9.66 1.12
CA PHE A 13 -11.20 8.41 0.37
C PHE A 13 -9.80 8.06 -0.15
N GLY A 14 -9.61 6.84 -0.62
CA GLY A 14 -8.36 6.40 -1.25
C GLY A 14 -8.32 4.89 -1.43
N HIS A 15 -7.12 4.34 -1.67
CA HIS A 15 -6.91 2.91 -1.83
C HIS A 15 -5.60 2.43 -1.22
N HIS A 16 -5.48 1.11 -1.11
CA HIS A 16 -4.32 0.45 -0.50
C HIS A 16 -3.17 0.25 -1.49
N HIS A 17 -1.98 0.11 -0.91
CA HIS A 17 -0.76 -0.31 -1.57
C HIS A 17 -0.08 -1.33 -0.67
N ILE A 18 0.44 -2.42 -1.24
CA ILE A 18 1.31 -3.34 -0.51
C ILE A 18 2.75 -2.91 -0.75
N LEU A 19 3.50 -2.70 0.33
CA LEU A 19 4.93 -2.41 0.30
C LEU A 19 5.68 -3.64 0.83
N ILE A 20 6.63 -4.13 0.04
CA ILE A 20 7.48 -5.27 0.40
C ILE A 20 8.83 -4.73 0.85
N ASN A 21 9.25 -5.12 2.05
CA ASN A 21 10.48 -4.69 2.72
C ASN A 21 10.61 -3.17 2.92
N GLN A 22 9.47 -2.49 3.02
CA GLN A 22 9.35 -1.05 3.32
C GLN A 22 8.22 -0.85 4.32
N THR A 23 8.30 0.19 5.15
CA THR A 23 7.27 0.49 6.17
C THR A 23 6.23 1.49 5.70
N SER A 24 6.65 2.58 5.02
CA SER A 24 5.75 3.65 4.59
C SER A 24 6.40 4.56 3.56
N TRP A 25 5.57 5.28 2.80
CA TRP A 25 6.00 6.41 1.95
C TRP A 25 5.64 7.75 2.59
N PRO A 26 6.46 8.81 2.44
CA PRO A 26 6.19 10.13 3.02
C PRO A 26 4.82 10.70 2.62
N LEU A 27 4.19 11.47 3.52
CA LEU A 27 2.93 12.16 3.23
C LEU A 27 3.04 13.01 1.94
N GLY A 28 2.09 12.82 1.03
CA GLY A 28 2.00 13.54 -0.24
C GLY A 28 2.94 13.04 -1.34
N SER A 29 3.84 12.09 -1.05
CA SER A 29 4.67 11.47 -2.08
C SER A 29 3.88 10.42 -2.87
N VAL A 30 4.09 10.37 -4.18
CA VAL A 30 3.47 9.36 -5.04
C VAL A 30 4.18 8.03 -4.83
N ILE A 31 3.40 6.98 -4.53
CA ILE A 31 3.93 5.61 -4.42
C ILE A 31 4.07 5.04 -5.84
N PRO A 32 5.30 4.87 -6.37
CA PRO A 32 5.48 4.30 -7.69
C PRO A 32 5.06 2.83 -7.69
N MET A 33 4.61 2.31 -8.83
CA MET A 33 4.43 0.87 -9.01
C MET A 33 5.80 0.22 -9.24
N SER A 34 6.07 -0.89 -8.56
CA SER A 34 7.30 -1.68 -8.72
C SER A 34 7.10 -3.09 -8.18
N ASP A 35 8.11 -3.95 -8.32
CA ASP A 35 8.14 -5.29 -7.72
C ASP A 35 8.06 -5.26 -6.19
N SER A 36 8.38 -4.11 -5.56
CA SER A 36 8.31 -3.90 -4.12
C SER A 36 7.11 -3.07 -3.66
N THR A 37 6.29 -2.60 -4.60
CA THR A 37 5.15 -1.71 -4.34
C THR A 37 3.97 -2.04 -5.26
N LEU A 38 3.00 -2.78 -4.74
CA LEU A 38 1.84 -3.26 -5.50
C LEU A 38 0.64 -2.33 -5.29
N HIS A 39 -0.04 -1.96 -6.37
CA HIS A 39 -1.16 -1.01 -6.34
C HIS A 39 -2.50 -1.72 -6.26
N PHE A 40 -3.33 -1.34 -5.29
CA PHE A 40 -4.69 -1.86 -5.12
C PHE A 40 -5.69 -0.80 -5.58
N GLY A 41 -5.44 -0.26 -6.78
CA GLY A 41 -6.16 0.88 -7.34
C GLY A 41 -7.60 0.59 -7.80
N LEU A 42 -8.13 -0.61 -7.63
CA LEU A 42 -9.54 -0.92 -7.87
C LEU A 42 -10.34 -0.94 -6.56
N GLY A 43 -9.73 -0.53 -5.44
CA GLY A 43 -10.34 -0.60 -4.11
C GLY A 43 -10.32 -2.01 -3.53
N GLN A 44 -9.36 -2.85 -3.93
CA GLN A 44 -9.22 -4.20 -3.40
C GLN A 44 -8.92 -4.16 -1.89
N THR A 45 -9.52 -5.08 -1.15
CA THR A 45 -9.34 -5.23 0.31
C THR A 45 -8.50 -6.43 0.69
N ASP A 46 -8.24 -7.32 -0.26
CA ASP A 46 -7.54 -8.58 -0.08
C ASP A 46 -6.78 -8.98 -1.35
N THR A 47 -5.80 -9.85 -1.16
CA THR A 47 -5.04 -10.52 -2.22
C THR A 47 -4.43 -11.80 -1.66
N SER A 48 -3.91 -12.64 -2.56
CA SER A 48 -2.81 -13.55 -2.23
C SER A 48 -1.48 -12.94 -2.70
N LEU A 49 -0.41 -13.21 -1.97
CA LEU A 49 0.95 -12.78 -2.32
C LEU A 49 1.85 -14.01 -2.29
N GLU A 50 2.51 -14.29 -3.41
CA GLU A 50 3.53 -15.34 -3.51
C GLU A 50 4.90 -14.71 -3.24
N LEU A 51 5.65 -15.32 -2.32
CA LEU A 51 6.98 -14.89 -1.92
C LEU A 51 7.89 -16.11 -1.83
N ASP A 52 9.16 -15.93 -2.18
CA ASP A 52 10.18 -16.94 -1.93
C ASP A 52 10.41 -17.13 -0.41
N PRO A 53 10.99 -18.26 0.03
CA PRO A 53 11.38 -18.45 1.43
C PRO A 53 12.32 -17.35 1.92
N GLY A 54 12.00 -16.75 3.06
CA GLY A 54 12.73 -15.58 3.57
C GLY A 54 12.03 -14.85 4.70
N ASN A 55 12.66 -13.78 5.19
CA ASN A 55 12.06 -12.87 6.17
C ASN A 55 11.66 -11.57 5.47
N TYR A 56 10.43 -11.12 5.71
CA TYR A 56 9.88 -9.94 5.05
C TYR A 56 9.23 -8.99 6.05
N ILE A 57 9.27 -7.69 5.70
CA ILE A 57 8.33 -6.71 6.23
C ILE A 57 7.27 -6.50 5.14
N ILE A 58 6.01 -6.74 5.46
CA ILE A 58 4.89 -6.45 4.56
C ILE A 58 4.10 -5.31 5.18
N SER A 59 3.91 -4.24 4.41
CA SER A 59 3.15 -3.08 4.86
C SER A 59 1.98 -2.78 3.94
N LEU A 60 0.87 -2.36 4.54
CA LEU A 60 -0.28 -1.83 3.84
C LEU A 60 -0.32 -0.32 4.03
N GLN A 61 -0.11 0.44 2.95
CA GLN A 61 -0.10 1.90 2.95
C GLN A 61 -1.34 2.44 2.22
N PHE A 62 -2.08 3.34 2.86
CA PHE A 62 -3.20 4.04 2.23
C PHE A 62 -2.72 5.30 1.50
N ALA A 63 -3.29 5.56 0.31
CA ALA A 63 -2.99 6.72 -0.51
C ALA A 63 -4.25 7.22 -1.23
N ASP A 64 -4.21 8.43 -1.79
CA ASP A 64 -5.33 9.04 -2.50
C ASP A 64 -5.52 8.50 -3.94
N GLY A 65 -6.50 9.05 -4.66
CA GLY A 65 -6.83 8.65 -6.03
C GLY A 65 -5.67 8.74 -7.04
N VAL A 66 -4.61 9.52 -6.77
CA VAL A 66 -3.42 9.61 -7.62
C VAL A 66 -2.18 8.96 -7.00
N HIS A 67 -2.39 8.06 -6.04
CA HIS A 67 -1.36 7.31 -5.33
C HIS A 67 -0.47 8.18 -4.43
N ALA A 68 -0.92 9.39 -4.05
CA ALA A 68 -0.19 10.20 -3.07
C ALA A 68 -0.44 9.67 -1.66
N SER A 69 0.62 9.22 -1.01
CA SER A 69 0.59 8.61 0.32
C SER A 69 -0.06 9.52 1.36
N TYR A 70 -0.90 8.95 2.22
CA TYR A 70 -1.38 9.65 3.42
C TYR A 70 -0.38 9.62 4.59
N GLY A 71 0.86 9.20 4.33
CA GLY A 71 1.96 9.19 5.29
C GLY A 71 1.98 7.96 6.20
N GLU A 72 3.01 7.89 7.04
CA GLU A 72 3.29 6.78 7.96
C GLU A 72 2.10 6.44 8.88
N ASN A 73 1.36 7.44 9.36
CA ASN A 73 0.19 7.25 10.21
C ASN A 73 -0.94 6.45 9.53
N MET A 74 -0.93 6.38 8.20
CA MET A 74 -1.87 5.62 7.38
C MET A 74 -1.21 4.39 6.75
N SER A 75 -0.14 3.89 7.39
CA SER A 75 0.50 2.61 7.10
C SER A 75 0.39 1.66 8.29
N SER A 76 0.40 0.36 8.00
CA SER A 76 0.56 -0.68 9.02
C SER A 76 1.47 -1.78 8.49
N SER A 77 2.36 -2.30 9.32
CA SER A 77 3.38 -3.27 8.93
C SER A 77 3.31 -4.53 9.78
N ILE A 78 3.57 -5.67 9.15
CA ILE A 78 3.82 -6.95 9.81
C ILE A 78 5.19 -7.50 9.40
N LYS A 79 5.77 -8.32 10.27
CA LYS A 79 6.96 -9.11 9.97
C LYS A 79 6.54 -10.56 9.80
N ILE A 80 6.94 -11.17 8.69
CA ILE A 80 6.63 -12.57 8.40
C ILE A 80 7.90 -13.32 8.01
N LYS A 81 7.86 -14.63 8.22
CA LYS A 81 8.82 -15.58 7.68
C LYS A 81 8.07 -16.54 6.76
N VAL A 82 8.54 -16.67 5.53
CA VAL A 82 8.06 -17.65 4.54
C VAL A 82 9.03 -18.82 4.56
N GLU A 83 8.51 -20.05 4.61
CA GLU A 83 9.28 -21.30 4.71
C GLU A 83 9.14 -22.16 3.47
#